data_AF-A0A9Q3BHJ9-F1
#
_entry.id   AF-A0A9Q3BHJ9-F1
#
_cell.length_a   1.000
_cell.length_b   1.000
_cell.length_c   1.000
_cell.angle_alpha   90.00
_cell.angle_beta   90.00
_cell.angle_gamma   90.00
#
_symmetry.space_group_name_H-M   'P 1'
#
loop_
_entity.id
_entity.type
_entity.pdbx_description
1 polymer ?
#
loop_
_entity_poly.entity_id
_entity_poly.type
_entity_poly.pdbx_seq_one_letter_code
_entity_poly.pdbx_strand_id
1 'polypeptide(L)'
;MECLCLVWALEKLHYYLDGSVFEVITDCNAVKSLLNMKTPNRHMLRWQIAIQEYRGNMTIVHKAGNIHKNADGLSRWALANTPDSQLMYLWKLNHRFQLKELT
;
A
#
# COMPACT_ATOMS: atom_id res chain seq x y z
N MET A 1 -8.46 -5.30 -3.47
CA MET A 1 -7.21 -4.51 -3.55
C MET A 1 -6.38 -4.53 -2.26
N GLU A 2 -6.91 -5.03 -1.13
CA GLU A 2 -6.28 -4.82 0.18
C GLU A 2 -5.06 -5.72 0.47
N CYS A 3 -5.09 -7.01 0.10
CA CYS A 3 -3.89 -7.86 0.23
C CYS A 3 -2.73 -7.37 -0.64
N LEU A 4 -3.03 -6.87 -1.85
CA LEU A 4 -2.01 -6.31 -2.73
C LEU A 4 -1.41 -5.02 -2.14
N CYS A 5 -2.25 -4.16 -1.55
CA CYS A 5 -1.79 -2.97 -0.84
C CYS A 5 -0.83 -3.33 0.29
N LEU A 6 -1.14 -4.38 1.06
CA LEU A 6 -0.24 -4.86 2.12
C LEU A 6 1.10 -5.34 1.56
N VAL A 7 1.07 -6.21 0.55
CA VAL A 7 2.30 -6.74 -0.07
C VAL A 7 3.15 -5.58 -0.62
N TRP A 8 2.51 -4.61 -1.29
CA TRP A 8 3.18 -3.43 -1.80
C TRP A 8 3.80 -2.57 -0.68
N ALA A 9 3.09 -2.38 0.42
CA ALA A 9 3.61 -1.64 1.58
C ALA A 9 4.81 -2.34 2.21
N LEU A 10 4.77 -3.67 2.35
CA LEU A 10 5.88 -4.48 2.85
C LEU A 10 7.11 -4.38 1.93
N GLU A 11 6.91 -4.46 0.61
CA GLU A 11 8.01 -4.30 -0.36
C GLU A 11 8.65 -2.90 -0.27
N LYS A 12 7.85 -1.85 -0.09
CA LYS A 12 8.36 -0.46 0.02
C LYS A 12 9.06 -0.19 1.35
N LEU A 13 8.56 -0.79 2.42
CA LEU A 13 9.07 -0.58 3.77
C LEU A 13 10.10 -1.62 4.19
N HIS A 14 10.48 -2.56 3.31
CA HIS A 14 11.42 -3.65 3.60
C HIS A 14 12.63 -3.19 4.41
N TYR A 15 13.33 -2.13 3.98
CA TYR A 15 14.52 -1.60 4.65
C TYR A 15 14.27 -1.08 6.08
N TYR A 16 13.03 -0.71 6.41
CA TYR A 16 12.64 -0.25 7.75
C TYR A 16 12.08 -1.37 8.61
N LEU A 17 11.54 -2.41 7.98
CA LEU A 17 10.89 -3.54 8.66
C LEU A 17 11.86 -4.69 8.92
N ASP A 18 12.96 -4.76 8.17
CA ASP A 18 13.99 -5.78 8.37
C ASP A 18 14.57 -5.69 9.79
N GLY A 19 14.54 -6.81 10.51
CA GLY A 19 14.96 -6.91 11.91
C GLY A 19 14.06 -6.24 12.97
N SER A 20 12.99 -5.54 12.57
CA SER A 20 12.09 -4.83 13.51
C SER A 20 10.82 -5.62 13.80
N VAL A 21 10.26 -5.47 15.00
CA VAL A 21 8.95 -6.02 15.36
C VAL A 21 7.87 -4.98 15.08
N PHE A 22 6.86 -5.34 14.28
CA PHE A 22 5.84 -4.39 13.86
C PHE A 22 4.44 -5.01 13.81
N GLU A 23 3.44 -4.14 13.90
CA GLU A 23 2.03 -4.50 13.86
C GLU A 23 1.38 -3.99 12.56
N VAL A 24 0.73 -4.90 11.84
CA VAL A 24 -0.07 -4.58 10.66
C VAL A 24 -1.53 -4.54 11.08
N ILE A 25 -2.10 -3.34 11.06
CA ILE A 25 -3.52 -3.11 11.35
C ILE A 25 -4.27 -3.01 10.02
N THR A 26 -5.16 -3.96 9.76
CA THR A 26 -5.99 -4.01 8.54
C THR A 26 -7.45 -4.24 8.88
N ASP A 27 -8.36 -3.65 8.12
CA ASP A 27 -9.80 -3.93 8.18
C ASP A 27 -10.21 -5.09 7.27
N CYS A 28 -9.25 -5.72 6.59
CA CYS A 28 -9.47 -6.81 5.67
C CYS A 28 -9.31 -8.20 6.29
N ASN A 29 -10.37 -9.00 6.30
CA ASN A 29 -10.27 -10.42 6.64
C ASN A 29 -9.54 -11.26 5.57
N ALA A 30 -9.38 -10.75 4.34
CA ALA A 30 -8.70 -11.48 3.27
C ALA A 30 -7.20 -11.67 3.55
N VAL A 31 -6.56 -10.77 4.31
CA VAL A 31 -5.15 -10.93 4.71
C VAL A 31 -4.98 -12.11 5.65
N LYS A 32 -5.86 -12.24 6.65
CA LYS A 32 -5.90 -13.41 7.55
C LYS A 32 -6.18 -14.69 6.78
N SER A 33 -7.13 -14.65 5.85
CA SER A 33 -7.44 -15.80 4.99
C SER A 33 -6.24 -16.19 4.13
N LEU A 34 -5.56 -15.23 3.50
CA LEU A 34 -4.39 -15.46 2.66
C LEU A 34 -3.29 -16.23 3.40
N LEU A 35 -3.05 -15.95 4.68
CA LEU A 35 -2.02 -16.65 5.46
C LEU A 35 -2.39 -18.06 5.91
N ASN A 36 -3.69 -18.36 5.96
CA ASN A 36 -4.23 -19.64 6.39
C ASN A 36 -4.66 -20.54 5.20
N MET A 37 -4.54 -20.04 3.97
CA MET A 37 -4.89 -20.78 2.76
C MET A 37 -3.90 -21.92 2.49
N LYS A 38 -4.42 -23.15 2.45
CA LYS A 38 -3.65 -24.38 2.15
C LYS A 38 -3.34 -24.55 0.65
N THR A 39 -4.20 -24.05 -0.23
CA THR A 39 -4.07 -24.17 -1.69
C THR A 39 -4.14 -22.80 -2.36
N PRO A 40 -3.07 -21.99 -2.25
CA PRO A 40 -3.03 -20.68 -2.90
C PRO A 40 -2.85 -20.81 -4.43
N ASN A 41 -3.51 -19.93 -5.17
CA ASN A 41 -3.20 -19.73 -6.59
C ASN A 41 -1.77 -19.14 -6.75
N ARG A 42 -1.13 -19.27 -7.90
CA ARG A 42 0.27 -18.87 -8.15
C ARG A 42 0.60 -17.45 -7.68
N HIS A 43 -0.32 -16.50 -7.88
CA HIS A 43 -0.15 -15.12 -7.42
C HIS A 43 -0.21 -15.00 -5.90
N MET A 44 -1.15 -15.71 -5.27
CA MET A 44 -1.30 -15.72 -3.82
C MET A 44 -0.13 -16.42 -3.13
N LEU A 45 0.43 -17.47 -3.75
CA LEU A 45 1.61 -18.16 -3.25
C LEU A 45 2.82 -17.21 -3.20
N ARG A 46 3.02 -16.40 -4.24
CA ARG A 46 4.09 -15.38 -4.25
C ARG A 46 3.93 -14.37 -3.11
N TRP A 47 2.70 -13.92 -2.87
CA TRP A 47 2.40 -13.00 -1.77
C TRP A 47 2.58 -13.67 -0.41
N GLN A 48 2.17 -14.93 -0.25
CA GLN A 48 2.41 -15.68 0.98
C GLN A 48 3.91 -15.78 1.27
N ILE A 49 4.74 -16.12 0.27
CA ILE A 49 6.20 -16.22 0.43
C ILE A 49 6.79 -14.88 0.87
N ALA A 50 6.40 -13.78 0.22
CA ALA A 50 6.87 -12.44 0.59
C ALA A 50 6.48 -12.03 2.02
N ILE A 51 5.26 -12.38 2.46
CA ILE A 51 4.81 -12.08 3.83
C ILE A 51 5.46 -13.03 4.84
N GLN A 52 5.83 -14.24 4.43
CA GLN A 52 6.38 -15.26 5.32
C GLN A 52 7.75 -14.89 5.89
N GLU A 53 8.53 -14.10 5.15
CA GLU A 53 9.79 -13.51 5.63
C GLU A 53 9.60 -12.67 6.90
N TYR A 54 8.50 -11.90 6.96
CA TYR A 54 8.19 -11.04 8.12
C TYR A 54 7.34 -11.72 9.18
N ARG A 55 6.84 -12.95 8.94
CA ARG A 55 5.87 -13.62 9.83
C ARG A 55 6.39 -13.83 11.25
N GLY A 56 7.71 -13.93 11.44
CA GLY A 56 8.32 -14.05 12.77
C GLY A 56 8.24 -12.78 13.62
N ASN A 57 8.25 -11.61 12.97
CA ASN A 57 8.35 -10.30 13.63
C ASN A 57 7.09 -9.44 13.43
N MET A 58 6.13 -9.92 12.65
CA MET A 58 4.92 -9.20 12.25
C MET A 58 3.68 -9.74 12.96
N THR A 59 2.94 -8.85 13.63
CA THR A 59 1.63 -9.17 14.23
C THR A 59 0.52 -8.58 13.38
N ILE A 60 -0.47 -9.39 12.97
CA ILE A 60 -1.62 -8.91 12.19
C ILE A 60 -2.82 -8.75 13.09
N VAL A 61 -3.27 -7.50 13.23
CA VAL A 61 -4.49 -7.16 13.97
C VAL A 61 -5.55 -6.70 13.00
N HIS A 62 -6.71 -7.36 13.08
CA HIS A 62 -7.88 -6.96 12.32
C HIS A 62 -8.72 -5.99 13.15
N LYS A 63 -8.96 -4.78 12.66
CA LYS A 63 -9.85 -3.80 13.30
C LYS A 63 -10.98 -3.43 12.33
N ALA A 64 -12.21 -3.40 12.84
CA ALA A 64 -13.37 -3.04 12.03
C ALA A 64 -13.24 -1.58 11.51
N GLY A 65 -13.61 -1.37 10.25
CA GLY A 65 -13.33 -0.14 9.48
C GLY A 65 -13.84 1.17 10.08
N ASN A 66 -14.75 1.15 11.06
CA ASN A 66 -15.25 2.35 11.73
C ASN A 66 -14.15 3.14 12.50
N ILE A 67 -12.99 2.52 12.74
CA ILE A 67 -11.83 3.11 13.45
C ILE A 67 -10.71 3.52 12.46
N HIS A 68 -10.84 3.22 11.16
CA HIS A 68 -9.78 3.42 10.15
C HIS A 68 -9.82 4.79 9.45
N LYS A 69 -10.36 5.84 10.09
CA LYS A 69 -10.54 7.17 9.45
C LYS A 69 -9.27 7.77 8.84
N ASN A 70 -8.10 7.50 9.42
CA ASN A 70 -6.82 8.01 8.91
C ASN A 70 -6.39 7.32 7.61
N ALA A 71 -6.51 5.98 7.55
CA ALA A 71 -6.12 5.19 6.38
C ALA A 71 -7.18 5.23 5.27
N ASP A 72 -8.45 5.21 5.66
CA ASP A 72 -9.61 5.27 4.76
C ASP A 72 -9.71 6.62 4.03
N GLY A 73 -9.27 7.71 4.69
CA GLY A 73 -9.15 9.01 4.05
C GLY A 73 -8.19 8.99 2.85
N LEU A 74 -6.99 8.42 3.02
CA LEU A 74 -5.98 8.35 1.96
C LEU A 74 -6.35 7.39 0.83
N SER A 75 -7.02 6.27 1.14
CA SER A 75 -7.44 5.31 0.11
C SER A 75 -8.63 5.81 -0.72
N ARG A 76 -9.53 6.60 -0.12
CA ARG A 76 -10.70 7.20 -0.80
C ARG A 76 -10.38 8.51 -1.50
N TRP A 77 -9.31 9.21 -1.11
CA TRP A 77 -8.77 10.39 -1.80
C TRP A 77 -7.81 10.02 -2.94
N ALA A 78 -8.17 9.00 -3.74
CA ALA A 78 -7.57 8.87 -5.05
C ALA A 78 -8.05 10.06 -5.88
N LEU A 79 -7.14 10.97 -6.24
CA LEU A 79 -7.41 11.97 -7.27
C LEU A 79 -8.01 11.22 -8.46
N ALA A 80 -9.16 11.68 -8.94
CA ALA A 80 -9.78 11.09 -10.12
C ALA A 80 -8.72 11.02 -11.22
N ASN A 81 -8.49 9.82 -11.76
CA ASN A 81 -7.54 9.59 -12.84
C ASN A 81 -8.15 10.09 -14.17
N THR A 82 -8.66 11.31 -14.13
CA THR A 82 -9.24 12.05 -15.24
C THR A 82 -8.15 12.94 -15.84
N PRO A 83 -8.03 13.02 -17.18
CA PRO A 83 -7.11 13.94 -17.85
C PRO A 83 -7.29 15.40 -17.41
N ASP A 84 -8.47 15.74 -16.88
CA ASP A 84 -8.90 17.07 -16.46
C ASP A 84 -8.67 17.37 -14.97
N SER A 85 -7.77 16.65 -14.31
CA SER A 85 -7.30 17.08 -13.00
C SER A 85 -6.52 18.39 -13.18
N GLN A 86 -7.16 19.51 -12.88
CA GLN A 86 -6.65 20.89 -13.00
C GLN A 86 -5.24 21.08 -12.39
N LEU A 87 -4.87 20.21 -11.43
CA LEU A 87 -3.54 20.15 -10.81
C LEU A 87 -2.42 19.63 -11.75
N MET A 88 -2.72 18.79 -12.75
CA MET A 88 -1.73 18.38 -13.75
C MET A 88 -1.31 19.56 -14.65
N TYR A 89 -2.24 20.48 -14.97
CA TYR A 89 -1.92 21.69 -15.74
C TYR A 89 -1.02 22.64 -14.93
N LEU A 90 -1.33 22.85 -13.66
CA LEU A 90 -0.53 23.73 -12.78
C LEU A 90 0.89 23.19 -12.54
N TRP A 91 1.05 21.87 -12.38
CA TRP A 91 2.38 21.26 -12.27
C TRP A 91 3.18 21.35 -13.58
N LYS A 92 2.54 21.09 -14.74
CA LYS A 92 3.18 21.26 -16.06
C LYS A 92 3.57 22.72 -16.35
N LEU A 93 2.78 23.70 -15.91
CA LEU A 93 3.08 25.12 -16.05
C LEU A 93 4.28 25.54 -15.20
N ASN A 94 4.36 25.05 -13.96
CA ASN A 94 5.47 25.39 -13.06
C ASN A 94 6.80 24.74 -13.51
N HIS A 95 6.77 23.49 -14.00
CA HIS A 95 7.96 22.83 -14.55
C HIS A 95 8.37 23.33 -15.95
N ARG A 96 7.46 23.90 -16.75
CA ARG A 96 7.84 24.56 -18.02
C ARG A 96 8.43 25.96 -17.83
N PHE A 97 8.14 26.63 -16.71
CA PHE A 97 8.70 27.95 -16.43
C PHE A 97 10.18 27.89 -16.05
N GLN A 98 10.62 26.85 -15.33
CA GLN A 98 12.03 26.70 -14.95
C GLN A 98 12.98 26.33 -16.11
N LEU A 99 12.48 25.79 -17.23
CA LEU A 99 13.31 25.41 -18.39
C LEU A 99 13.51 26.54 -19.41
N LYS A 100 12.90 27.72 -19.21
CA LYS A 100 13.04 28.87 -20.13
C LYS A 100 14.03 29.93 -19.66
N GLU A 101 14.62 29.81 -18.47
CA GLU A 101 15.61 30.76 -17.95
C GLU A 101 17.07 30.25 -18.01
N LEU A 102 17.34 29.17 -18.75
CA LEU A 102 18.68 28.57 -18.87
C LEU A 102 19.17 28.35 -20.32
N THR A 103 18.66 29.11 -21.29
CA THR A 103 19.28 29.22 -22.63
C THR A 103 19.33 30.66 -23.09
#